data_AF-A0A1F5Y0N5-F1
#
_entry.id   AF-A0A1F5Y0N5-F1
#
_cell.length_a   1.000
_cell.length_b   1.000
_cell.length_c   1.000
_cell.angle_alpha   90.00
_cell.angle_beta   90.00
_cell.angle_gamma   90.00
#
_symmetry.space_group_name_H-M   'P 1'
#
loop_
_entity.id
_entity.type
_entity.pdbx_description
1 polymer ?
#
loop_
_entity_poly.entity_id
_entity_poly.type
_entity_poly.pdbx_seq_one_letter_code
_entity_poly.pdbx_strand_id
1 'polypeptide(L)' 'MAKDDKKPALPEIEFYDLKSKKKFMSTSWRIVEKSGRNFAVTKSPTGDYECWKVLGKDQAAELKKAA' A
#
# COMPACT_ATOMS: atom_id res chain seq x y z
N MET A 1 13.32 19.58 6.31
CA MET A 1 12.52 18.39 6.67
C MET A 1 12.82 17.32 5.64
N ALA A 2 13.58 16.31 6.04
CA ALA A 2 13.97 15.16 5.23
C ALA A 2 12.77 14.21 5.08
N LYS A 3 12.56 13.44 4.01
CA LYS A 3 13.32 13.16 2.79
C LYS A 3 12.46 12.20 1.94
N ASP A 4 12.74 12.17 0.63
CA ASP A 4 12.41 11.08 -0.32
C ASP A 4 10.97 10.97 -0.86
N ASP A 5 10.61 11.94 -1.72
CA ASP A 5 9.76 11.68 -2.89
C ASP A 5 10.57 10.88 -3.93
N LYS A 6 10.61 9.55 -3.78
CA LYS A 6 11.20 8.66 -4.78
C LYS A 6 10.13 7.71 -5.27
N LYS A 7 9.30 8.26 -6.16
CA LYS A 7 8.20 7.61 -6.88
C LYS A 7 8.70 6.45 -7.76
N PRO A 8 8.27 5.20 -7.53
CA PRO A 8 7.98 4.30 -8.63
C PRO A 8 6.56 4.55 -9.13
N ALA A 9 6.34 4.38 -10.43
CA ALA A 9 5.09 4.64 -11.13
C ALA A 9 4.05 3.52 -10.94
N LEU A 10 3.81 3.09 -9.70
CA LEU A 10 2.76 2.12 -9.39
C LEU A 10 1.39 2.82 -9.30
N PRO A 11 0.28 2.09 -9.57
CA PRO A 11 -1.05 2.67 -9.47
C PRO A 11 -1.35 3.15 -8.05
N GLU A 12 -2.02 4.29 -7.95
CA GLU A 12 -2.40 4.86 -6.67
C GLU A 12 -3.49 4.00 -6.02
N ILE A 13 -3.24 3.52 -4.79
CA ILE A 13 -4.25 2.77 -4.03
C ILE A 13 -4.61 3.50 -2.75
N GLU A 14 -5.90 3.44 -2.43
CA GLU A 14 -6.41 3.88 -1.14
C GLU A 14 -6.03 2.86 -0.05
N PHE A 15 -5.27 3.30 0.94
CA PHE A 15 -5.00 2.59 2.17
C PHE A 15 -5.82 3.17 3.32
N TYR A 16 -6.18 2.30 4.26
CA TYR A 16 -6.84 2.71 5.49
C TYR A 16 -5.86 2.61 6.65
N ASP A 17 -5.55 3.75 7.26
CA ASP A 17 -4.75 3.80 8.46
C ASP A 17 -5.64 3.54 9.68
N LEU A 18 -5.51 2.37 10.32
CA LEU A 18 -6.28 2.02 11.52
C LEU A 18 -5.95 2.92 12.72
N LYS A 19 -4.72 3.45 12.77
CA LYS A 19 -4.21 4.25 13.88
C LYS A 19 -4.69 5.69 13.77
N SER A 20 -4.57 6.25 12.57
CA SER A 20 -5.05 7.59 12.23
C SER A 20 -6.55 7.63 11.92
N LYS A 21 -7.19 6.46 11.72
CA LYS A 21 -8.59 6.28 11.27
C LYS A 21 -8.92 7.06 9.99
N LYS A 22 -7.91 7.26 9.14
CA LYS A 22 -7.99 8.06 7.93
C LYS A 22 -7.64 7.21 6.72
N LYS A 23 -8.31 7.50 5.62
CA LYS A 23 -7.97 6.99 4.30
C LYS A 23 -6.88 7.87 3.72
N PHE A 24 -5.89 7.27 3.08
CA PHE A 24 -4.88 7.98 2.33
C PHE A 24 -4.57 7.21 1.05
N MET A 25 -4.18 7.94 0.02
CA MET A 25 -3.74 7.37 -1.23
C MET A 25 -2.22 7.26 -1.23
N SER A 26 -1.71 6.13 -1.73
CA SER A 26 -0.27 5.91 -1.86
C SER A 26 0.04 5.18 -3.15
N THR A 27 1.08 5.64 -3.83
CA THR A 27 1.70 5.02 -5.01
C THR A 27 2.96 4.23 -4.63
N SER A 28 3.38 4.27 -3.37
CA SER A 28 4.57 3.55 -2.89
C SER A 28 4.16 2.40 -1.99
N TRP A 29 3.85 1.27 -2.60
CA TRP A 29 3.42 0.06 -1.90
C TRP A 29 4.04 -1.19 -2.52
N ARG A 30 4.10 -2.26 -1.73
CA ARG A 30 4.59 -3.57 -2.15
C ARG A 30 3.52 -4.62 -1.89
N ILE A 31 3.35 -5.57 -2.79
CA ILE A 31 2.50 -6.74 -2.55
C ILE A 31 3.34 -7.81 -1.86
N VAL A 32 2.94 -8.15 -0.64
CA VAL A 32 3.48 -9.27 0.12
C VAL A 32 2.45 -10.38 0.05
N GLU A 33 2.87 -11.57 -0.41
CA GLU A 33 2.01 -12.75 -0.34
C GLU A 33 2.32 -13.50 0.95
N LYS A 34 1.30 -13.66 1.81
CA LYS A 34 1.44 -14.35 3.09
C LYS A 34 0.29 -15.32 3.23
N SER A 35 0.60 -16.60 3.45
CA SER A 35 -0.42 -17.64 3.68
C SER A 35 -1.48 -17.74 2.56
N GLY A 36 -1.08 -17.55 1.30
CA GLY A 36 -1.98 -17.61 0.13
C GLY A 36 -2.90 -16.40 -0.04
N ARG A 37 -2.66 -15.30 0.69
CA ARG A 37 -3.33 -14.02 0.55
C ARG A 37 -2.33 -12.93 0.19
N ASN A 38 -2.78 -11.96 -0.60
CA ASN A 38 -1.96 -10.82 -1.00
C ASN A 38 -2.24 -9.64 -0.07
N PHE A 39 -1.18 -8.99 0.38
CA PHE A 39 -1.24 -7.82 1.25
C PHE A 39 -0.47 -6.69 0.60
N ALA A 40 -1.13 -5.58 0.32
CA ALA A 40 -0.42 -4.36 -0.03
C ALA A 40 0.10 -3.72 1.25
N VAL A 41 1.42 -3.56 1.34
CA VAL A 41 2.11 -2.93 2.45
C VAL A 41 2.69 -1.60 1.98
N THR A 42 2.35 -0.53 2.67
CA THR A 42 2.88 0.82 2.43
C THR A 42 3.36 1.44 3.74
N LYS A 43 4.24 2.43 3.68
CA LYS A 43 4.60 3.22 4.87
C LYS A 43 3.52 4.27 5.14
N SER A 44 3.16 4.47 6.41
CA SER A 44 2.20 5.51 6.78
C SER A 44 2.80 6.91 6.52
N PRO A 45 2.00 7.87 6.00
CA PRO A 45 2.46 9.25 5.82
C PRO A 45 2.59 10.00 7.16
N THR A 46 1.99 9.51 8.24
CA THR A 46 1.94 10.20 9.54
C THR A 46 2.84 9.58 10.61
N GLY A 47 3.49 8.44 10.35
CA GLY A 47 4.41 7.86 11.31
C GLY A 47 5.24 6.70 10.76
N ASP A 48 6.15 6.21 11.60
CA ASP A 48 7.14 5.17 11.26
C ASP A 48 6.56 3.75 11.36
N TYR A 49 5.37 3.54 10.80
CA TYR A 49 4.71 2.23 10.81
C TYR A 49 4.23 1.84 9.42
N GLU A 50 4.05 0.54 9.22
CA GLU A 50 3.58 -0.03 7.97
C GLU A 50 2.05 -0.21 8.00
N CYS A 51 1.38 0.31 6.98
CA CYS A 51 -0.05 0.08 6.74
C CYS A 51 -0.23 -1.14 5.85
N TRP A 52 -0.98 -2.13 6.35
CA TRP A 52 -1.24 -3.39 5.66
C TRP A 52 -2.68 -3.41 5.18
N LYS A 53 -2.87 -3.46 3.87
CA LYS A 53 -4.16 -3.64 3.23
C LYS A 53 -4.27 -5.05 2.69
N VAL A 54 -5.30 -5.78 3.09
CA VAL A 54 -5.62 -7.08 2.50
C VAL A 54 -6.14 -6.85 1.09
N LEU A 55 -5.52 -7.47 0.11
CA LEU A 55 -6.02 -7.53 -1.26
C LEU A 55 -6.64 -8.91 -1.49
N GLY A 56 -7.88 -8.93 -1.98
CA GLY A 56 -8.45 -10.16 -2.54
C GLY A 56 -7.64 -10.64 -3.74
N LYS A 57 -7.81 -11.91 -4.14
CA LYS A 57 -7.11 -12.47 -5.31
C LYS A 57 -7.32 -11.63 -6.56
N ASP A 58 -8.56 -11.20 -6.82
CA ASP A 58 -8.93 -10.38 -7.97
C ASP A 58 -8.29 -9.00 -7.92
N GLN A 59 -8.35 -8.31 -6.77
CA GLN A 59 -7.73 -6.99 -6.59
C GLN A 59 -6.20 -7.04 -6.70
N ALA A 60 -5.57 -8.07 -6.14
CA ALA A 60 -4.13 -8.24 -6.27
C ALA A 60 -3.71 -8.55 -7.70
N ALA A 61 -4.50 -9.35 -8.44
CA ALA A 61 -4.26 -9.65 -9.84
C ALA A 61 -4.42 -8.41 -10.72
N GLU A 62 -5.44 -7.59 -10.48
CA GLU A 62 -5.66 -6.32 -11.18
C GLU A 62 -4.52 -5.33 -10.91
N LEU A 63 -4.14 -5.16 -9.63
CA LEU A 63 -3.03 -4.29 -9.25
C LEU A 63 -1.67 -4.80 -9.75
N LYS A 64 -1.44 -6.12 -9.81
CA LYS A 64 -0.24 -6.71 -10.44
C LYS A 64 -0.22 -6.54 -11.96
N LYS A 65 -1.38 -6.45 -12.61
CA LYS A 65 -1.47 -6.17 -14.05
C LYS A 65 -1.31 -4.69 -14.37
N ALA A 66 -1.70 -3.81 -13.46
CA ALA A 66 -1.63 -2.36 -13.62
C ALA A 66 -0.33 -1.74 -13.11
N ALA A 67 0.49 -2.51 -12.38
CA ALA A 67 1.83 -2.17 -11.89
C ALA A 67 2.91 -2.57 -12.89
#